data_AF-B5VJV6-F1
#
_entry.id   AF-B5VJV6-F1
#
_cell.length_a   1.000
_cell.length_b   1.000
_cell.length_c   1.000
_cell.angle_alpha   90.00
_cell.angle_beta   90.00
_cell.angle_gamma   90.00
#
_symmetry.space_group_name_H-M   'P 1'
#
loop_
_entity.id
_entity.type
_entity.pdbx_description
1 polymer ?
#
loop_
_entity_poly.entity_id
_entity_poly.type
_entity_poly.pdbx_seq_one_letter_code
_entity_poly.pdbx_strand_id
1 'polypeptide(L)'
;VSMNSIFAMGLCGAGTNNARLAQLLRQLASYYSREQDALFITRLAQGLLHLGKGTMTMDVFNDAHVLNKVTLASILTTAVGLVSPSFMLKHHQLFYMLNAGIRPKFILALNDEGEPIKVNVRVGQAVETVGQAGRPKKITGWITQSTPVLLNHGERAELETDEYISYTSHIEGVVILRKNPDYREEE
;
A
#
# COMPACT_ATOMS: atom_id res chain seq x y z
N VAL A 1 -1.34 27.68 -2.71
CA VAL A 1 -0.10 26.86 -2.63
C VAL A 1 -0.17 25.84 -1.51
N SER A 2 -0.37 26.26 -0.25
CA SER A 2 -0.40 25.35 0.93
C SER A 2 -1.39 24.19 0.79
N MET A 3 -2.60 24.44 0.28
CA MET A 3 -3.62 23.40 0.03
C MET A 3 -3.12 22.26 -0.88
N ASN A 4 -2.37 22.58 -1.94
CA ASN A 4 -1.85 21.59 -2.88
C ASN A 4 -0.74 20.76 -2.25
N SER A 5 0.12 21.38 -1.43
CA SER A 5 1.15 20.68 -0.67
C SER A 5 0.55 19.73 0.37
N ILE A 6 -0.52 20.14 1.05
CA ILE A 6 -1.24 19.30 2.02
C ILE A 6 -1.86 18.09 1.33
N PHE A 7 -2.51 18.30 0.19
CA PHE A 7 -3.06 17.20 -0.59
C PHE A 7 -1.96 16.25 -1.08
N ALA A 8 -0.85 16.79 -1.61
CA ALA A 8 0.29 15.99 -2.07
C ALA A 8 0.88 15.13 -0.94
N MET A 9 0.97 15.67 0.28
CA MET A 9 1.36 14.91 1.47
C MET A 9 0.37 13.77 1.80
N GLY A 10 -0.94 14.02 1.68
CA GLY A 10 -1.95 12.98 1.87
C GLY A 10 -1.86 11.87 0.80
N LEU A 11 -1.63 12.26 -0.45
CA LEU A 11 -1.50 11.33 -1.57
C LEU A 11 -0.23 10.46 -1.45
N CYS A 12 0.91 11.04 -1.10
CA CYS A 12 2.16 10.27 -0.93
C CYS A 12 2.08 9.31 0.27
N GLY A 13 1.33 9.67 1.30
CA GLY A 13 1.09 8.85 2.49
C GLY A 13 -0.07 7.88 2.35
N ALA A 14 -0.73 7.79 1.19
CA ALA A 14 -1.97 7.06 1.04
C ALA A 14 -1.81 5.58 1.42
N GLY A 15 -2.61 5.11 2.38
CA GLY A 15 -2.57 3.73 2.86
C GLY A 15 -1.36 3.35 3.72
N THR A 16 -0.33 4.20 3.86
CA THR A 16 0.90 3.85 4.62
C THR A 16 0.72 3.86 6.13
N ASN A 17 -0.36 4.49 6.63
CA ASN A 17 -0.63 4.66 8.06
C ASN A 17 0.58 5.22 8.87
N ASN A 18 1.39 6.10 8.25
CA ASN A 18 2.59 6.63 8.87
C ASN A 18 2.27 7.56 10.05
N ALA A 19 2.71 7.20 11.25
CA ALA A 19 2.43 7.93 12.49
C ALA A 19 2.93 9.38 12.48
N ARG A 20 4.11 9.65 11.91
CA ARG A 20 4.68 11.01 11.85
C ARG A 20 3.85 11.92 10.96
N LEU A 21 3.49 11.41 9.77
CA LEU A 21 2.65 12.14 8.82
C LEU A 21 1.24 12.37 9.40
N ALA A 22 0.67 11.38 10.09
CA ALA A 22 -0.62 11.51 10.76
C ALA A 22 -0.60 12.56 11.89
N GLN A 23 0.51 12.68 12.63
CA GLN A 23 0.66 13.71 13.65
C GLN A 23 0.79 15.10 13.03
N LEU A 24 1.57 15.24 11.95
CA LEU A 24 1.73 16.49 11.22
C LEU A 24 0.38 16.96 10.64
N LEU A 25 -0.37 16.08 9.99
CA LEU A 25 -1.69 16.41 9.46
C LEU A 25 -2.70 16.79 10.57
N ARG A 26 -2.60 16.21 11.78
CA ARG A 26 -3.40 16.63 12.93
C ARG A 26 -3.07 18.04 13.40
N GLN A 27 -1.78 18.38 13.46
CA GLN A 27 -1.34 19.74 13.80
C GLN A 27 -1.83 20.76 12.76
N LEU A 28 -1.73 20.42 11.47
CA LEU A 28 -2.22 21.26 10.38
C LEU A 28 -3.74 21.45 10.42
N ALA A 29 -4.52 20.42 10.76
CA ALA A 29 -5.96 20.54 10.91
C ALA A 29 -6.35 21.49 12.06
N SER A 30 -5.61 21.47 13.17
CA SER A 30 -5.81 22.43 14.27
C SER A 30 -5.44 23.86 13.85
N TYR A 31 -4.34 24.02 13.10
CA TYR A 31 -3.88 25.32 12.60
C TYR A 31 -4.90 25.95 11.62
N TYR A 32 -5.40 25.17 10.66
CA TYR A 32 -6.38 25.62 9.67
C TYR A 32 -7.84 25.51 10.12
N SER A 33 -8.09 25.36 11.43
CA SER A 33 -9.46 25.19 11.98
C SER A 33 -10.44 26.32 11.63
N ARG A 34 -9.93 27.53 11.37
CA ARG A 34 -10.72 28.72 11.02
C ARG A 34 -11.03 28.83 9.53
N GLU A 35 -10.26 28.19 8.66
CA GLU A 35 -10.45 28.21 7.20
C GLU A 35 -11.11 26.91 6.74
N GLN A 36 -12.40 26.96 6.38
CA GLN A 36 -13.17 25.77 6.03
C GLN A 36 -12.58 24.99 4.84
N ASP A 37 -12.12 25.69 3.81
CA ASP A 37 -11.54 25.09 2.60
C ASP A 37 -10.21 24.37 2.89
N ALA A 38 -9.35 24.98 3.70
CA ALA A 38 -8.09 24.37 4.10
C ALA A 38 -8.31 23.20 5.06
N LEU A 39 -9.31 23.31 5.95
CA LEU A 39 -9.74 22.23 6.83
C LEU A 39 -10.31 21.04 6.05
N PHE A 40 -11.04 21.28 4.96
CA PHE A 40 -11.55 20.23 4.11
C PHE A 40 -10.42 19.41 3.48
N ILE A 41 -9.42 20.08 2.89
CA ILE A 41 -8.30 19.39 2.23
C ILE A 41 -7.39 18.68 3.23
N THR A 42 -7.14 19.27 4.42
CA THR A 42 -6.38 18.59 5.48
C THR A 42 -7.07 17.32 5.97
N ARG A 43 -8.40 17.33 6.14
CA ARG A 43 -9.18 16.14 6.50
C ARG A 43 -9.19 15.10 5.39
N LEU A 44 -9.28 15.52 4.12
CA LEU A 44 -9.17 14.62 2.98
C LEU A 44 -7.80 13.90 2.99
N ALA A 45 -6.72 14.65 3.22
CA ALA A 45 -5.37 14.10 3.32
C ALA A 45 -5.23 13.10 4.49
N GLN A 46 -5.86 13.37 5.64
CA GLN A 46 -5.91 12.43 6.77
C GLN A 46 -6.67 11.14 6.39
N GLY A 47 -7.78 11.26 5.64
CA GLY A 47 -8.54 10.12 5.14
C GLY A 47 -7.73 9.24 4.20
N LEU A 48 -6.97 9.85 3.28
CA LEU A 48 -6.07 9.14 2.37
C LEU A 48 -4.98 8.38 3.13
N LEU A 49 -4.41 8.96 4.18
CA LEU A 49 -3.38 8.31 4.99
C LEU A 49 -3.85 6.98 5.60
N HIS A 50 -5.11 6.94 6.05
CA HIS A 50 -5.73 5.77 6.68
C HIS A 50 -6.63 4.97 5.71
N LEU A 51 -6.38 5.06 4.40
CA LEU A 51 -7.20 4.41 3.37
C LEU A 51 -7.31 2.89 3.62
N GLY A 52 -8.54 2.38 3.69
CA GLY A 52 -8.78 0.97 4.04
C GLY A 52 -8.20 0.55 5.39
N LYS A 53 -8.02 1.47 6.36
CA LYS A 53 -7.26 1.26 7.61
C LYS A 53 -5.78 0.90 7.40
N GLY A 54 -5.21 1.27 6.26
CA GLY A 54 -3.86 0.92 5.83
C GLY A 54 -3.78 -0.35 4.96
N THR A 55 -4.93 -0.96 4.64
CA THR A 55 -4.98 -2.15 3.76
C THR A 55 -5.02 -1.81 2.28
N MET A 56 -5.21 -0.52 1.93
CA MET A 56 -5.41 -0.08 0.56
C MET A 56 -4.48 1.07 0.24
N THR A 57 -3.81 0.99 -0.90
CA THR A 57 -2.87 2.00 -1.42
C THR A 57 -3.28 2.46 -2.82
N MET A 58 -2.59 3.48 -3.32
CA MET A 58 -2.72 3.97 -4.69
C MET A 58 -1.39 3.84 -5.42
N ASP A 59 -1.15 2.64 -5.95
CA ASP A 59 0.07 2.26 -6.64
C ASP A 59 -0.09 2.43 -8.16
N VAL A 60 0.73 3.32 -8.73
CA VAL A 60 0.73 3.63 -10.17
C VAL A 60 1.44 2.56 -10.98
N PHE A 61 2.47 1.95 -10.40
CA PHE A 61 3.26 0.88 -11.01
C PHE A 61 2.99 -0.42 -10.29
N ASN A 62 2.71 -1.46 -11.06
CA ASN A 62 2.68 -2.82 -10.56
C ASN A 62 4.11 -3.33 -10.31
N ASP A 63 4.25 -4.42 -9.55
CA ASP A 63 5.53 -5.05 -9.24
C ASP A 63 6.36 -5.45 -10.47
N ALA A 64 5.71 -5.69 -11.61
CA ALA A 64 6.34 -5.95 -12.91
C ALA A 64 6.72 -4.67 -13.69
N HIS A 65 6.73 -3.51 -13.02
CA HIS A 65 6.90 -2.18 -13.61
C HIS A 65 5.90 -1.84 -14.72
N VAL A 66 4.77 -2.55 -14.78
CA VAL A 66 3.67 -2.24 -15.69
C VAL A 66 2.81 -1.15 -15.06
N LEU A 67 2.49 -0.13 -15.86
CA LEU A 67 1.70 1.00 -15.41
C LEU A 67 0.22 0.64 -15.30
N ASN A 68 -0.37 0.84 -14.13
CA ASN A 68 -1.80 0.74 -13.93
C ASN A 68 -2.47 2.02 -14.47
N LYS A 69 -3.07 1.90 -15.65
CA LYS A 69 -3.72 3.03 -16.34
C LYS A 69 -4.88 3.62 -15.55
N VAL A 70 -5.61 2.81 -14.78
CA VAL A 70 -6.79 3.27 -14.02
C VAL A 70 -6.34 4.13 -12.84
N THR A 71 -5.40 3.64 -12.03
CA THR A 71 -4.85 4.39 -10.90
C THR A 71 -4.14 5.66 -11.36
N LEU A 72 -3.40 5.60 -12.48
CA LEU A 72 -2.80 6.80 -13.06
C LEU A 72 -3.87 7.81 -13.51
N ALA A 73 -4.88 7.39 -14.25
CA ALA A 73 -5.94 8.28 -14.74
C ALA A 73 -6.70 8.94 -13.58
N SER A 74 -7.00 8.19 -12.51
CA SER A 74 -7.66 8.75 -11.32
C SER A 74 -6.80 9.80 -10.62
N ILE A 75 -5.51 9.52 -10.43
CA ILE A 75 -4.59 10.45 -9.77
C ILE A 75 -4.37 11.71 -10.62
N LEU A 76 -4.13 11.53 -11.92
CA LEU A 76 -3.88 12.65 -12.84
C LEU A 76 -5.07 13.60 -12.91
N THR A 77 -6.28 13.06 -12.98
CA THR A 77 -7.46 13.91 -13.14
C THR A 77 -7.74 14.72 -11.85
N THR A 78 -7.49 14.17 -10.66
CA THR A 78 -7.55 14.92 -9.39
C THR A 78 -6.39 15.92 -9.27
N ALA A 79 -5.18 15.55 -9.69
CA ALA A 79 -4.00 16.41 -9.64
C ALA A 79 -4.13 17.63 -10.57
N VAL A 80 -4.65 17.44 -11.79
CA VAL A 80 -4.93 18.53 -12.74
C VAL A 80 -6.04 19.43 -12.21
N GLY A 81 -7.08 18.87 -11.60
CA GLY A 81 -8.14 19.66 -10.95
C GLY A 81 -7.61 20.57 -9.83
N LEU A 82 -6.62 20.10 -9.06
CA LEU A 82 -6.01 20.84 -7.96
C LEU A 82 -5.04 21.95 -8.39
N VAL A 83 -4.77 22.10 -9.69
CA VAL A 83 -4.05 23.29 -10.20
C VAL A 83 -4.80 24.57 -9.80
N SER A 84 -6.13 24.53 -9.79
CA SER A 84 -6.99 25.56 -9.19
C SER A 84 -7.78 24.96 -8.02
N PRO A 85 -7.35 25.15 -6.75
CA PRO A 85 -8.04 24.59 -5.59
C PRO A 85 -9.51 24.99 -5.53
N SER A 86 -9.82 26.22 -5.94
CA SER A 86 -11.19 26.76 -6.01
C SER A 86 -12.11 25.95 -6.91
N PHE A 87 -11.59 25.34 -7.97
CA PHE A 87 -12.36 24.47 -8.87
C PHE A 87 -12.74 23.16 -8.17
N MET A 88 -11.76 22.49 -7.54
CA MET A 88 -12.00 21.23 -6.82
C MET A 88 -12.86 21.41 -5.58
N LEU A 89 -12.78 22.56 -4.90
CA LEU A 89 -13.62 22.88 -3.75
C LEU A 89 -15.10 23.07 -4.18
N LYS A 90 -15.35 23.69 -5.34
CA LYS A 90 -16.70 23.80 -5.91
C LYS A 90 -17.22 22.46 -6.43
N HIS A 91 -16.35 21.66 -7.03
CA HIS A 91 -16.66 20.35 -7.62
C HIS A 91 -16.07 19.21 -6.78
N HIS A 92 -16.40 19.17 -5.48
CA HIS A 92 -15.87 18.17 -4.54
C HIS A 92 -16.20 16.71 -4.94
N GLN A 93 -17.18 16.50 -5.81
CA GLN A 93 -17.55 15.21 -6.37
C GLN A 93 -16.42 14.57 -7.18
N LEU A 94 -15.52 15.37 -7.76
CA LEU A 94 -14.37 14.87 -8.54
C LEU A 94 -13.37 14.09 -7.69
N PHE A 95 -13.37 14.26 -6.36
CA PHE A 95 -12.55 13.44 -5.48
C PHE A 95 -12.98 11.97 -5.45
N TYR A 96 -14.23 11.62 -5.80
CA TYR A 96 -14.69 10.23 -5.85
C TYR A 96 -13.99 9.39 -6.92
N MET A 97 -13.47 10.03 -7.95
CA MET A 97 -12.71 9.34 -8.99
C MET A 97 -11.39 8.74 -8.45
N LEU A 98 -10.86 9.25 -7.33
CA LEU A 98 -9.74 8.60 -6.63
C LEU A 98 -10.08 7.16 -6.22
N ASN A 99 -11.36 6.86 -5.97
CA ASN A 99 -11.78 5.52 -5.56
C ASN A 99 -11.50 4.46 -6.63
N ALA A 100 -11.48 4.85 -7.92
CA ALA A 100 -11.17 3.93 -9.02
C ALA A 100 -9.72 3.45 -9.00
N GLY A 101 -8.80 4.21 -8.40
CA GLY A 101 -7.37 3.90 -8.34
C GLY A 101 -6.94 3.14 -7.09
N ILE A 102 -7.87 2.86 -6.16
CA ILE A 102 -7.57 2.20 -4.90
C ILE A 102 -7.33 0.71 -5.12
N ARG A 103 -6.20 0.20 -4.65
CA ARG A 103 -5.85 -1.22 -4.72
C ARG A 103 -5.51 -1.76 -3.33
N PRO A 104 -5.99 -2.97 -2.96
CA PRO A 104 -5.58 -3.60 -1.70
C PRO A 104 -4.11 -4.03 -1.73
N LYS A 105 -3.40 -3.70 -0.64
CA LYS A 105 -1.98 -4.02 -0.44
C LYS A 105 -1.76 -4.67 0.93
N PHE A 106 -2.31 -5.86 1.07
CA PHE A 106 -2.13 -6.73 2.23
C PHE A 106 -1.80 -8.13 1.74
N ILE A 107 -1.23 -8.97 2.60
CA ILE A 107 -1.01 -10.39 2.33
C ILE A 107 -2.04 -11.17 3.12
N LEU A 108 -2.85 -11.96 2.43
CA LEU A 108 -3.75 -12.93 3.03
C LEU A 108 -3.50 -14.28 2.37
N ALA A 109 -3.08 -15.26 3.17
CA ALA A 109 -2.79 -16.60 2.70
C ALA A 109 -4.06 -17.47 2.77
N LEU A 110 -4.40 -18.11 1.66
CA LEU A 110 -5.48 -19.10 1.56
C LEU A 110 -4.88 -20.47 1.22
N ASN A 111 -5.50 -21.55 1.71
CA ASN A 111 -5.21 -22.90 1.24
C ASN A 111 -5.91 -23.18 -0.12
N ASP A 112 -5.68 -24.36 -0.70
CA ASP A 112 -6.34 -24.81 -1.95
C ASP A 112 -7.88 -24.88 -1.82
N GLU A 113 -8.41 -24.98 -0.60
CA GLU A 113 -9.84 -25.06 -0.28
C GLU A 113 -10.49 -23.67 -0.05
N GLY A 114 -9.68 -22.59 -0.08
CA GLY A 114 -10.13 -21.22 0.12
C GLY A 114 -10.25 -20.78 1.59
N GLU A 115 -9.75 -21.57 2.53
CA GLU A 115 -9.70 -21.24 3.96
C GLU A 115 -8.47 -20.38 4.29
N PRO A 116 -8.61 -19.32 5.11
CA PRO A 116 -7.49 -18.51 5.56
C PRO A 116 -6.52 -19.30 6.45
N ILE A 117 -5.25 -19.32 6.07
CA ILE A 117 -4.17 -19.94 6.84
C ILE A 117 -3.18 -18.90 7.36
N LYS A 118 -2.59 -19.20 8.51
CA LYS A 118 -1.53 -18.40 9.11
C LYS A 118 -0.19 -19.01 8.75
N VAL A 119 0.59 -18.29 7.94
CA VAL A 119 1.92 -18.70 7.50
C VAL A 119 2.91 -17.59 7.82
N ASN A 120 4.13 -17.97 8.18
CA ASN A 120 5.18 -17.01 8.44
C ASN A 120 5.79 -16.51 7.13
N VAL A 121 5.86 -15.20 7.01
CA VAL A 121 6.36 -14.47 5.86
C VAL A 121 7.46 -13.53 6.32
N ARG A 122 8.57 -13.51 5.59
CA ARG A 122 9.66 -12.56 5.75
C ARG A 122 9.35 -11.32 4.93
N VAL A 123 9.16 -10.20 5.61
CA VAL A 123 8.92 -8.90 4.97
C VAL A 123 10.16 -8.03 5.11
N GLY A 124 10.65 -7.46 4.02
CA GLY A 124 11.78 -6.54 4.03
C GLY A 124 11.90 -5.75 2.74
N GLN A 125 12.99 -5.00 2.59
CA GLN A 125 13.18 -4.13 1.43
C GLN A 125 13.42 -4.94 0.16
N ALA A 126 12.70 -4.59 -0.91
CA ALA A 126 12.83 -5.20 -2.23
C ALA A 126 14.20 -4.90 -2.85
N VAL A 127 14.92 -5.95 -3.24
CA VAL A 127 16.18 -5.89 -4.00
C VAL A 127 16.17 -6.93 -5.11
N GLU A 128 16.96 -6.72 -6.16
CA GLU A 128 16.94 -7.59 -7.34
C GLU A 128 17.59 -8.96 -7.07
N THR A 129 18.76 -8.97 -6.43
CA THR A 129 19.38 -10.20 -5.94
C THR A 129 20.36 -9.90 -4.81
N VAL A 130 20.20 -10.54 -3.67
CA VAL A 130 21.12 -10.53 -2.53
C VAL A 130 21.29 -11.95 -1.98
N GLY A 131 22.44 -12.24 -1.38
CA GLY A 131 22.73 -13.55 -0.79
C GLY A 131 23.89 -14.26 -1.47
N GLN A 132 24.19 -15.46 -0.98
CA GLN A 132 25.29 -16.28 -1.48
C GLN A 132 24.93 -16.92 -2.82
N ALA A 133 25.95 -17.16 -3.66
CA ALA A 133 25.79 -17.88 -4.92
C ALA A 133 25.12 -19.25 -4.68
N GLY A 134 23.99 -19.49 -5.35
CA GLY A 134 23.21 -20.74 -5.23
C GLY A 134 21.84 -20.58 -4.54
N ARG A 135 21.65 -19.57 -3.70
CA ARG A 135 20.32 -19.22 -3.12
C ARG A 135 20.09 -17.71 -3.18
N PRO A 136 19.77 -17.16 -4.38
CA PRO A 136 19.45 -15.76 -4.53
C PRO A 136 18.18 -15.41 -3.74
N LYS A 137 18.24 -14.39 -2.89
CA LYS A 137 17.08 -13.79 -2.21
C LYS A 137 16.73 -12.45 -2.83
N LYS A 138 15.46 -12.06 -2.82
CA LYS A 138 14.99 -10.77 -3.35
C LYS A 138 14.68 -9.76 -2.25
N ILE A 139 15.01 -10.08 -1.00
CA ILE A 139 14.74 -9.25 0.18
C ILE A 139 16.00 -9.02 1.02
N THR A 140 16.23 -7.77 1.45
CA THR A 140 17.20 -7.40 2.49
C THR A 140 16.51 -6.94 3.77
N GLY A 141 17.13 -7.23 4.93
CA GLY A 141 16.70 -6.69 6.23
C GLY A 141 15.26 -7.06 6.57
N TRP A 142 14.99 -8.36 6.71
CA TRP A 142 13.63 -8.85 6.91
C TRP A 142 13.24 -8.96 8.39
N ILE A 143 11.94 -8.86 8.63
CA ILE A 143 11.26 -9.23 9.88
C ILE A 143 10.29 -10.35 9.55
N THR A 144 10.30 -11.42 10.35
CA THR A 144 9.31 -12.49 10.22
C THR A 144 7.99 -12.02 10.84
N GLN A 145 6.92 -12.07 10.05
CA GLN A 145 5.55 -11.78 10.49
C GLN A 145 4.62 -12.91 10.06
N SER A 146 3.53 -13.12 10.78
CA SER A 146 2.52 -14.14 10.44
C SER A 146 1.36 -13.49 9.67
N THR A 147 0.88 -14.12 8.60
CA THR A 147 -0.26 -13.61 7.82
C THR A 147 -1.54 -13.49 8.67
N PRO A 148 -2.35 -12.43 8.48
CA PRO A 148 -2.25 -11.39 7.46
C PRO A 148 -1.27 -10.25 7.80
N VAL A 149 -0.55 -9.76 6.79
CA VAL A 149 0.48 -8.71 6.93
C VAL A 149 0.17 -7.54 6.00
N LEU A 150 0.46 -6.32 6.45
CA LEU A 150 0.42 -5.12 5.61
C LEU A 150 1.81 -4.85 5.05
N LEU A 151 1.93 -4.78 3.73
CA LEU A 151 3.19 -4.44 3.07
C LEU A 151 3.30 -2.93 2.95
N ASN A 152 4.44 -2.39 3.36
CA ASN A 152 4.71 -0.97 3.13
C ASN A 152 5.19 -0.71 1.69
N HIS A 153 5.37 0.57 1.35
CA HIS A 153 5.94 0.93 0.05
C HIS A 153 7.40 0.46 -0.07
N GLY A 154 7.72 -0.26 -1.15
CA GLY A 154 9.08 -0.77 -1.40
C GLY A 154 9.45 -2.02 -0.60
N GLU A 155 8.53 -2.55 0.20
CA GLU A 155 8.69 -3.84 0.87
C GLU A 155 8.19 -4.98 -0.02
N ARG A 156 8.84 -6.14 0.11
CA ARG A 156 8.44 -7.42 -0.48
C ARG A 156 8.35 -8.48 0.58
N ALA A 157 7.56 -9.50 0.29
CA ALA A 157 7.35 -10.66 1.13
C ALA A 157 7.86 -11.94 0.45
N GLU A 158 8.50 -12.80 1.22
CA GLU A 158 8.89 -14.16 0.86
C GLU A 158 8.43 -15.14 1.96
N LEU A 159 8.07 -16.37 1.61
CA LEU A 159 7.75 -17.40 2.60
C LEU A 159 8.99 -17.71 3.46
N GLU A 160 8.79 -17.95 4.75
CA GLU A 160 9.89 -18.30 5.65
C GLU A 160 10.40 -19.72 5.42
N THR A 161 9.47 -20.67 5.25
CA THR A 161 9.70 -22.11 5.11
C THR A 161 9.19 -22.61 3.77
N ASP A 162 9.71 -23.77 3.33
CA ASP A 162 9.29 -24.47 2.10
C ASP A 162 8.11 -25.44 2.36
N GLU A 163 7.40 -25.28 3.48
CA GLU A 163 6.20 -26.07 3.80
C GLU A 163 5.07 -25.79 2.81
N TYR A 164 5.02 -24.55 2.30
CA TYR A 164 4.03 -24.10 1.34
C TYR A 164 4.70 -23.61 0.05
N ILE A 165 4.11 -23.96 -1.08
CA ILE A 165 4.45 -23.43 -2.40
C ILE A 165 3.38 -22.41 -2.77
N SER A 166 3.79 -21.18 -3.10
CA SER A 166 2.88 -20.16 -3.63
C SER A 166 2.62 -20.40 -5.13
N TYR A 167 1.35 -20.33 -5.54
CA TYR A 167 1.02 -20.31 -6.97
C TYR A 167 1.44 -19.01 -7.64
N THR A 168 1.51 -17.92 -6.87
CA THR A 168 1.96 -16.62 -7.35
C THR A 168 3.47 -16.50 -7.18
N SER A 169 4.12 -15.83 -8.13
CA SER A 169 5.56 -15.52 -8.05
C SER A 169 5.88 -14.39 -7.06
N HIS A 170 4.87 -13.57 -6.73
CA HIS A 170 4.96 -12.45 -5.81
C HIS A 170 3.89 -12.63 -4.72
N ILE A 171 4.28 -12.47 -3.47
CA ILE A 171 3.40 -12.64 -2.30
C ILE A 171 2.79 -11.29 -1.95
N GLU A 172 1.74 -10.91 -2.66
CA GLU A 172 1.01 -9.67 -2.47
C GLU A 172 -0.49 -9.93 -2.73
N GLY A 173 -1.35 -9.31 -1.93
CA GLY A 173 -2.80 -9.50 -2.04
C GLY A 173 -3.24 -10.83 -1.42
N VAL A 174 -4.19 -11.47 -2.10
CA VAL A 174 -4.67 -12.80 -1.73
C VAL A 174 -3.77 -13.82 -2.41
N VAL A 175 -3.05 -14.60 -1.62
CA VAL A 175 -2.07 -15.59 -2.08
C VAL A 175 -2.60 -16.97 -1.76
N ILE A 176 -2.70 -17.82 -2.77
CA ILE A 176 -3.06 -19.23 -2.59
C ILE A 176 -1.78 -20.02 -2.40
N LEU A 177 -1.73 -20.78 -1.30
CA LEU A 177 -0.61 -21.60 -0.88
C LEU A 177 -1.03 -23.06 -0.93
N ARG A 178 -0.22 -23.86 -1.63
CA ARG A 178 -0.34 -25.31 -1.69
C ARG A 178 0.68 -25.93 -0.73
N LYS A 179 0.29 -26.96 0.03
CA LYS A 179 1.25 -27.72 0.83
C LYS A 179 2.26 -28.43 -0.07
N ASN A 180 3.54 -28.28 0.23
CA ASN A 180 4.61 -28.88 -0.52
C ASN A 180 4.64 -30.41 -0.27
N PRO A 181 4.47 -31.25 -1.31
CA PRO A 181 4.49 -32.71 -1.15
C PRO A 181 5.89 -33.26 -0.81
N ASP A 182 6.95 -32.51 -1.12
CA ASP A 182 8.34 -32.92 -0.91
C ASP A 182 8.92 -32.40 0.41
N TYR A 183 8.12 -31.67 1.19
CA TYR A 183 8.56 -31.12 2.47
C TYR A 183 8.83 -32.24 3.47
N ARG A 184 10.05 -32.26 3.99
CA ARG A 184 10.45 -33.08 5.15
C ARG A 184 10.75 -32.11 6.28
N GLU A 185 10.11 -32.31 7.43
CA GLU A 185 10.54 -31.62 8.66
C GLU A 185 12.00 -32.02 8.91
N GLU A 186 12.92 -31.05 8.81
CA GLU A 186 14.28 -31.24 9.29
C GLU A 186 14.20 -31.31 10.83
N GLU A 187 14.48 -32.49 11.40
CA GLU A 187 14.64 -32.70 12.86
C GLU A 187 15.78 -31.86 13.45
#